data_AF-A0A2S6FJN7-F1
#
_entry.id   AF-A0A2S6FJN7-F1
#
_cell.length_a   1.000
_cell.length_b   1.000
_cell.length_c   1.000
_cell.angle_alpha   90.00
_cell.angle_beta   90.00
_cell.angle_gamma   90.00
#
_symmetry.space_group_name_H-M   'P 1'
#
loop_
_entity.id
_entity.type
_entity.pdbx_description
1 polymer ?
#
loop_
_entity_poly.entity_id
_entity_poly.type
_entity_poly.pdbx_seq_one_letter_code
_entity_poly.pdbx_strand_id
1 'polypeptide(L)'
;MTIKQANEIDSAYEKQYDEFNKQHDFLKTVFGRTPLGDDLDTLMDKVSDARWLNVKAGWLSDTTDKFDRLDYFVARLKQDYRGSFIKSLADVPDDLREEFPDDEAEFQAFMAEERETCYSAYDEMTCLRSDAEEELVANDYFDTIGSQPSDFEFSPYEEKCLLPLVENLERLWNKHKAVGFGLMCMASHLGDTDYDLSMTRALMFD
;
A
#
# COMPACT_ATOMS: atom_id res chain seq x y z
N MET A 1 20.00 -2.42 5.40
CA MET A 1 19.20 -1.31 5.98
C MET A 1 19.63 -1.13 7.44
N THR A 2 19.50 0.07 8.01
CA THR A 2 19.66 0.36 9.45
C THR A 2 18.30 0.67 10.08
N ILE A 3 18.16 0.59 11.41
CA ILE A 3 16.91 0.95 12.11
C ILE A 3 16.47 2.39 11.85
N LYS A 4 17.42 3.32 11.68
CA LYS A 4 17.12 4.72 11.31
C LYS A 4 16.48 4.80 9.92
N GLN A 5 17.05 4.07 8.96
CA GLN A 5 16.52 4.01 7.59
C GLN A 5 15.15 3.32 7.53
N ALA A 6 14.96 2.23 8.29
CA ALA A 6 13.65 1.56 8.39
C ALA A 6 12.58 2.54 8.88
N ASN A 7 12.89 3.29 9.95
CA ASN A 7 11.99 4.32 10.49
C ASN A 7 11.76 5.50 9.55
N GLU A 8 12.73 5.84 8.68
CA GLU A 8 12.55 6.86 7.64
C GLU A 8 11.59 6.40 6.54
N ILE A 9 11.69 5.14 6.11
CA ILE A 9 10.77 4.51 5.15
C ILE A 9 9.36 4.45 5.73
N ASP A 10 9.24 3.92 6.94
CA ASP A 10 7.98 3.83 7.68
C ASP A 10 7.28 5.19 7.78
N SER A 11 7.98 6.19 8.34
CA SER A 11 7.44 7.54 8.50
C SER A 11 7.04 8.18 7.15
N ALA A 12 7.74 7.88 6.07
CA ALA A 12 7.42 8.41 4.75
C ALA A 12 6.14 7.79 4.17
N TYR A 13 5.96 6.48 4.35
CA TYR A 13 4.76 5.76 3.93
C TYR A 13 3.54 6.19 4.75
N GLU A 14 3.64 6.15 6.08
CA GLU A 14 2.52 6.53 6.97
C GLU A 14 2.08 7.97 6.75
N LYS A 15 3.01 8.89 6.47
CA LYS A 15 2.66 10.26 6.11
C LYS A 15 1.81 10.35 4.84
N GLN A 16 2.10 9.53 3.82
CA GLN A 16 1.31 9.51 2.59
C GLN A 16 -0.04 8.81 2.81
N TYR A 17 -0.05 7.73 3.60
CA TYR A 17 -1.27 7.03 4.01
C TYR A 17 -2.23 7.95 4.78
N ASP A 18 -1.72 8.74 5.73
CA ASP A 18 -2.49 9.74 6.47
C ASP A 18 -3.08 10.84 5.58
N GLU A 19 -2.31 11.29 4.58
CA GLU A 19 -2.77 12.29 3.63
C GLU A 19 -3.84 11.71 2.69
N PHE A 20 -3.67 10.45 2.26
CA PHE A 20 -4.68 9.71 1.53
C PHE A 20 -5.97 9.59 2.33
N ASN A 21 -5.92 9.21 3.61
CA ASN A 21 -7.12 9.08 4.46
C ASN A 21 -7.86 10.41 4.61
N LYS A 22 -7.15 11.52 4.82
CA LYS A 22 -7.78 12.86 4.88
C LYS A 22 -8.48 13.24 3.58
N GLN A 23 -7.86 12.94 2.44
CA GLN A 23 -8.46 13.18 1.13
C GLN A 23 -9.66 12.27 0.89
N HIS A 24 -9.55 10.99 1.26
CA HIS A 24 -10.64 10.02 1.18
C HIS A 24 -11.85 10.50 1.99
N ASP A 25 -11.66 10.85 3.27
CA ASP A 25 -12.73 11.34 4.14
C ASP A 25 -13.43 12.57 3.55
N PHE A 26 -12.66 13.53 3.03
CA PHE A 26 -13.22 14.69 2.35
C PHE A 26 -14.05 14.27 1.13
N LEU A 27 -13.52 13.40 0.27
CA LEU A 27 -14.23 12.96 -0.93
C LEU A 27 -15.48 12.13 -0.60
N LYS A 28 -15.50 11.37 0.49
CA LYS A 28 -16.71 10.69 0.97
C LYS A 28 -17.81 11.67 1.34
N THR A 29 -17.49 12.88 1.80
CA THR A 29 -18.52 13.92 2.03
C THR A 29 -19.16 14.42 0.72
N VAL A 30 -18.45 14.31 -0.40
CA VAL A 30 -18.89 14.76 -1.72
C VAL A 30 -19.58 13.65 -2.50
N PHE A 31 -18.99 12.44 -2.53
CA PHE A 31 -19.40 11.32 -3.37
C PHE A 31 -20.10 10.19 -2.61
N GLY A 32 -20.17 10.20 -1.29
CA GLY A 32 -20.59 9.05 -0.47
C GLY A 32 -22.03 8.54 -0.67
N ARG A 33 -22.83 9.16 -1.53
CA ARG A 33 -24.18 8.69 -1.93
C ARG A 33 -24.29 8.46 -3.44
N THR A 34 -23.16 8.19 -4.07
CA THR A 34 -23.02 7.97 -5.51
C THR A 34 -22.23 6.67 -5.71
N PRO A 35 -22.25 6.06 -6.91
CA PRO A 35 -21.37 4.95 -7.24
C PRO A 35 -19.88 5.20 -6.93
N LEU A 36 -19.38 6.42 -7.15
CA LEU A 36 -18.01 6.79 -6.73
C LEU A 36 -17.78 6.70 -5.22
N GLY A 37 -18.85 6.80 -4.44
CA GLY A 37 -18.80 6.56 -2.99
C GLY A 37 -18.42 5.13 -2.67
N ASP A 38 -18.87 4.16 -3.46
CA ASP A 38 -18.52 2.74 -3.32
C ASP A 38 -17.10 2.50 -3.86
N ASP A 39 -16.73 3.12 -4.99
CA ASP A 39 -15.36 3.03 -5.53
C ASP A 39 -14.32 3.63 -4.58
N LEU A 40 -14.68 4.68 -3.84
CA LEU A 40 -13.84 5.23 -2.78
C LEU A 40 -13.60 4.19 -1.69
N ASP A 41 -14.65 3.50 -1.22
CA ASP A 41 -14.54 2.47 -0.18
C ASP A 41 -13.66 1.32 -0.65
N THR A 42 -13.88 0.83 -1.88
CA THR A 42 -13.02 -0.18 -2.50
C THR A 42 -11.56 0.28 -2.54
N LEU A 43 -11.29 1.52 -2.97
CA LEU A 43 -9.92 2.05 -3.00
C LEU A 43 -9.29 2.11 -1.59
N MET A 44 -10.06 2.49 -0.57
CA MET A 44 -9.59 2.52 0.82
C MET A 44 -9.25 1.13 1.34
N ASP A 45 -10.09 0.14 1.06
CA ASP A 45 -9.86 -1.25 1.44
C ASP A 45 -8.55 -1.77 0.82
N LYS A 46 -8.36 -1.54 -0.49
CA LYS A 46 -7.12 -1.94 -1.19
C LYS A 46 -5.88 -1.22 -0.65
N VAL A 47 -5.97 0.07 -0.33
CA VAL A 47 -4.84 0.82 0.27
C VAL A 47 -4.54 0.35 1.69
N SER A 48 -5.56 0.00 2.46
CA SER A 48 -5.42 -0.57 3.81
C SER A 48 -4.75 -1.94 3.77
N ASP A 49 -5.15 -2.79 2.83
CA ASP A 49 -4.52 -4.09 2.59
C ASP A 49 -3.06 -3.92 2.18
N ALA A 50 -2.74 -2.97 1.28
CA ALA A 50 -1.37 -2.68 0.89
C ALA A 50 -0.50 -2.25 2.08
N ARG A 51 -1.03 -1.43 3.00
CA ARG A 51 -0.34 -1.08 4.25
C ARG A 51 -0.07 -2.34 5.08
N TRP A 52 -1.05 -3.23 5.23
CA TRP A 52 -0.89 -4.47 5.98
C TRP A 52 0.15 -5.42 5.37
N LEU A 53 0.19 -5.53 4.04
CA LEU A 53 1.22 -6.29 3.33
C LEU A 53 2.63 -5.74 3.60
N ASN A 54 2.77 -4.42 3.70
CA ASN A 54 4.04 -3.80 4.06
C ASN A 54 4.47 -4.10 5.51
N VAL A 55 3.53 -4.20 6.45
CA VAL A 55 3.80 -4.69 7.82
C VAL A 55 4.26 -6.15 7.78
N LYS A 56 3.52 -7.02 7.06
CA LYS A 56 3.89 -8.43 6.88
C LYS A 56 5.30 -8.59 6.29
N ALA A 57 5.66 -7.78 5.29
CA ALA A 57 6.97 -7.78 4.66
C ALA A 57 8.10 -7.14 5.52
N GLY A 58 7.76 -6.56 6.68
CA GLY A 58 8.73 -5.92 7.57
C GLY A 58 9.23 -4.55 7.07
N TRP A 59 8.45 -3.87 6.22
CA TRP A 59 8.75 -2.51 5.79
C TRP A 59 8.13 -1.43 6.69
N LEU A 60 7.03 -1.77 7.35
CA LEU A 60 6.35 -0.92 8.34
C LEU A 60 6.33 -1.62 9.70
N SER A 61 6.36 -0.81 10.74
CA SER A 61 6.06 -1.25 12.09
C SER A 61 4.62 -1.75 12.19
N ASP A 62 4.41 -2.85 12.90
CA ASP A 62 3.07 -3.36 13.23
C ASP A 62 2.38 -2.49 14.29
N THR A 63 3.18 -1.75 15.07
CA THR A 63 2.67 -0.78 16.03
C THR A 63 2.54 0.60 15.41
N THR A 64 1.72 1.46 16.01
CA THR A 64 1.63 2.89 15.64
C THR A 64 2.90 3.69 15.94
N ASP A 65 3.94 3.02 16.47
CA ASP A 65 5.23 3.60 16.80
C ASP A 65 6.29 3.21 15.75
N LYS A 66 7.47 3.80 15.91
CA LYS A 66 8.67 3.45 15.16
C LYS A 66 9.14 2.04 15.50
N PHE A 67 9.80 1.37 14.56
CA PHE A 67 10.55 0.14 14.81
C PHE A 67 11.40 0.27 16.06
N ASP A 68 11.13 -0.59 17.03
CA ASP A 68 12.05 -0.86 18.11
C ASP A 68 13.15 -1.85 17.66
N ARG A 69 13.98 -2.29 18.59
CA ARG A 69 15.10 -3.18 18.27
C ARG A 69 14.66 -4.60 17.92
N LEU A 70 13.60 -5.12 18.56
CA LEU A 70 13.04 -6.43 18.29
C LEU A 70 12.31 -6.42 16.94
N ASP A 71 11.42 -5.45 16.73
CA ASP A 71 10.67 -5.26 15.48
C ASP A 71 11.63 -5.18 14.30
N TYR A 72 12.70 -4.38 14.46
CA TYR A 72 13.71 -4.24 13.45
C TYR A 72 14.45 -5.56 13.17
N PHE A 73 14.80 -6.34 14.20
CA PHE A 73 15.45 -7.62 14.00
C PHE A 73 14.55 -8.60 13.23
N VAL A 74 13.28 -8.71 13.61
CA VAL A 74 12.30 -9.55 12.90
C VAL A 74 12.10 -9.07 11.46
N ALA A 75 12.00 -7.75 11.22
CA ALA A 75 11.95 -7.20 9.87
C ALA A 75 13.18 -7.57 9.03
N ARG A 76 14.38 -7.55 9.62
CA ARG A 76 15.61 -7.97 8.94
C ARG A 76 15.63 -9.46 8.65
N LEU A 77 15.04 -10.28 9.52
CA LEU A 77 14.87 -11.72 9.32
C LEU A 77 13.93 -12.00 8.15
N LYS A 78 12.74 -11.37 8.13
CA LYS A 78 11.76 -11.44 7.05
C LYS A 78 12.39 -11.14 5.68
N GLN A 79 13.20 -10.09 5.63
CA GLN A 79 13.89 -9.63 4.42
C GLN A 79 15.14 -10.47 4.07
N ASP A 80 15.63 -11.31 4.98
CA ASP A 80 16.76 -12.22 4.74
C ASP A 80 16.28 -13.55 4.14
N TYR A 81 15.59 -13.48 3.01
CA TYR A 81 14.95 -14.65 2.39
C TYR A 81 15.94 -15.79 2.07
N ARG A 82 17.19 -15.47 1.68
CA ARG A 82 18.25 -16.48 1.41
C ARG A 82 18.89 -17.07 2.65
N GLY A 83 18.52 -16.59 3.85
CA GLY A 83 19.19 -16.97 5.10
C GLY A 83 20.69 -16.69 5.06
N SER A 84 21.09 -15.55 4.49
CA SER A 84 22.50 -15.19 4.38
C SER A 84 23.05 -14.59 5.67
N PHE A 85 22.20 -13.92 6.45
CA PHE A 85 22.62 -13.13 7.61
C PHE A 85 22.18 -13.76 8.93
N ILE A 86 20.97 -14.30 9.02
CA ILE A 86 20.43 -14.90 10.24
C ILE A 86 20.16 -16.37 9.94
N LYS A 87 21.01 -17.27 10.44
CA LYS A 87 20.98 -18.69 10.10
C LYS A 87 20.59 -19.57 11.26
N SER A 88 20.73 -19.09 12.49
CA SER A 88 20.52 -19.89 13.69
C SER A 88 20.33 -19.00 14.92
N LEU A 89 20.01 -19.63 16.06
CA LEU A 89 19.91 -18.96 17.34
C LEU A 89 21.19 -18.23 17.76
N ALA A 90 22.36 -18.67 17.27
CA ALA A 90 23.64 -18.03 17.54
C ALA A 90 23.80 -16.65 16.86
N ASP A 91 22.96 -16.34 15.87
CA ASP A 91 22.96 -15.05 15.18
C ASP A 91 22.01 -14.04 15.85
N VAL A 92 21.23 -14.48 16.84
CA VAL A 92 20.35 -13.61 17.64
C VAL A 92 21.20 -12.81 18.62
N PRO A 93 21.09 -11.47 18.67
CA PRO A 93 21.78 -10.66 19.66
C PRO A 93 21.42 -11.09 21.10
N ASP A 94 22.42 -11.14 21.99
CA ASP A 94 22.25 -11.57 23.39
C ASP A 94 21.11 -10.83 24.11
N ASP A 95 20.94 -9.55 23.81
CA ASP A 95 19.92 -8.69 24.42
C ASP A 95 18.50 -8.96 23.93
N LEU A 96 18.33 -9.71 22.84
CA LEU A 96 17.04 -10.15 22.29
C LEU A 96 16.77 -11.64 22.55
N ARG A 97 17.73 -12.35 23.15
CA ARG A 97 17.69 -13.82 23.28
C ARG A 97 16.43 -14.32 23.98
N GLU A 98 15.97 -13.62 25.01
CA GLU A 98 14.81 -13.97 25.82
C GLU A 98 13.48 -13.89 25.04
N GLU A 99 13.47 -13.19 23.91
CA GLU A 99 12.28 -13.01 23.06
C GLU A 99 12.09 -14.16 22.04
N PHE A 100 13.06 -15.08 21.94
CA PHE A 100 13.05 -16.18 20.98
C PHE A 100 13.08 -17.55 21.67
N PRO A 101 12.63 -18.63 20.99
CA PRO A 101 12.74 -19.98 21.51
C PRO A 101 14.18 -20.38 21.84
N ASP A 102 14.35 -21.12 22.92
CA ASP A 102 15.66 -21.72 23.25
C ASP A 102 15.98 -22.96 22.40
N ASP A 103 14.99 -23.52 21.71
CA ASP A 103 15.14 -24.65 20.81
C ASP A 103 15.46 -24.19 19.38
N GLU A 104 16.53 -24.77 18.81
CA GLU A 104 16.99 -24.42 17.47
C GLU A 104 15.97 -24.81 16.40
N ALA A 105 15.28 -25.95 16.53
CA ALA A 105 14.31 -26.37 15.52
C ALA A 105 13.07 -25.45 15.52
N GLU A 106 12.61 -25.03 16.70
CA GLU A 106 11.52 -24.04 16.83
C GLU A 106 11.91 -22.69 16.20
N PHE A 107 13.14 -22.22 16.41
CA PHE A 107 13.61 -20.98 15.79
C PHE A 107 13.79 -21.07 14.27
N GLN A 108 14.25 -22.22 13.77
CA GLN A 108 14.30 -22.46 12.33
C GLN A 108 12.90 -22.46 11.70
N ALA A 109 11.92 -23.04 12.38
CA ALA A 109 10.52 -23.02 11.93
C ALA A 109 9.97 -21.59 11.91
N PHE A 110 10.18 -20.82 12.98
CA PHE A 110 9.84 -19.40 13.04
C PHE A 110 10.49 -18.63 11.89
N MET A 111 11.80 -18.80 11.67
CA MET A 111 12.49 -18.12 10.59
C MET A 111 11.92 -18.42 9.20
N ALA A 112 11.55 -19.68 8.95
CA ALA A 112 10.96 -20.11 7.69
C ALA A 112 9.59 -19.46 7.49
N GLU A 113 8.75 -19.41 8.52
CA GLU A 113 7.44 -18.78 8.50
C GLU A 113 7.51 -17.27 8.22
N GLU A 114 8.42 -16.57 8.89
CA GLU A 114 8.61 -15.13 8.71
C GLU A 114 9.09 -14.77 7.30
N ARG A 115 10.01 -15.58 6.74
CA ARG A 115 10.48 -15.43 5.36
C ARG A 115 9.37 -15.71 4.33
N GLU A 116 8.58 -16.75 4.56
CA GLU A 116 7.43 -17.10 3.70
C GLU A 116 6.36 -16.02 3.75
N THR A 117 6.11 -15.44 4.92
CA THR A 117 5.18 -14.31 5.11
C THR A 117 5.62 -13.09 4.30
N CYS A 118 6.92 -12.78 4.31
CA CYS A 118 7.49 -11.72 3.49
C CYS A 118 7.31 -12.01 2.00
N TYR A 119 7.67 -13.22 1.55
CA TYR A 119 7.52 -13.62 0.15
C TYR A 119 6.07 -13.54 -0.33
N SER A 120 5.14 -14.08 0.46
CA SER A 120 3.69 -14.04 0.18
C SER A 120 3.19 -12.60 0.09
N ALA A 121 3.68 -11.70 0.94
CA ALA A 121 3.28 -10.29 0.89
C ALA A 121 3.66 -9.60 -0.43
N TYR A 122 4.79 -9.95 -1.05
CA TYR A 122 5.17 -9.44 -2.39
C TYR A 122 4.27 -9.97 -3.50
N ASP A 123 3.87 -11.25 -3.42
CA ASP A 123 2.94 -11.87 -4.37
C ASP A 123 1.53 -11.26 -4.23
N GLU A 124 1.02 -11.20 -3.00
CA GLU A 124 -0.26 -10.59 -2.65
C GLU A 124 -0.33 -9.11 -3.08
N MET A 125 0.76 -8.33 -2.92
CA MET A 125 0.78 -6.93 -3.35
C MET A 125 0.62 -6.78 -4.87
N THR A 126 1.19 -7.72 -5.63
CA THR A 126 1.09 -7.72 -7.10
C THR A 126 -0.35 -7.98 -7.54
N CYS A 127 -0.98 -9.00 -6.95
CA CYS A 127 -2.39 -9.33 -7.20
C CYS A 127 -3.31 -8.18 -6.77
N LEU A 128 -3.11 -7.63 -5.58
CA LEU A 128 -3.91 -6.55 -5.02
C LEU A 128 -3.96 -5.33 -5.96
N ARG A 129 -2.81 -4.94 -6.52
CA ARG A 129 -2.74 -3.83 -7.46
C ARG A 129 -3.46 -4.14 -8.76
N SER A 130 -3.27 -5.33 -9.33
CA SER A 130 -3.98 -5.76 -10.54
C SER A 130 -5.49 -5.76 -10.34
N ASP A 131 -5.96 -6.32 -9.22
CA ASP A 131 -7.38 -6.36 -8.87
C ASP A 131 -7.96 -4.94 -8.73
N ALA A 132 -7.21 -4.03 -8.08
CA ALA A 132 -7.63 -2.64 -7.96
C ALA A 132 -7.70 -1.92 -9.32
N GLU A 133 -6.75 -2.19 -10.23
CA GLU A 133 -6.78 -1.66 -11.60
C GLU A 133 -8.00 -2.16 -12.36
N GLU A 134 -8.38 -3.43 -12.22
CA GLU A 134 -9.57 -4.00 -12.87
C GLU A 134 -10.89 -3.47 -12.27
N GLU A 135 -11.01 -3.46 -10.94
CA GLU A 135 -12.24 -3.07 -10.24
C GLU A 135 -12.54 -1.57 -10.41
N LEU A 136 -11.52 -0.70 -10.33
CA LEU A 136 -11.70 0.76 -10.37
C LEU A 136 -11.70 1.35 -11.78
N VAL A 137 -11.57 0.54 -12.83
CA VAL A 137 -11.71 0.95 -14.24
C VAL A 137 -13.14 0.70 -14.75
N ALA A 138 -13.94 -0.13 -14.06
CA ALA A 138 -15.12 -0.76 -14.64
C ALA A 138 -16.32 0.17 -14.90
N ASN A 139 -16.38 1.38 -14.31
CA ASN A 139 -17.48 2.32 -14.57
C ASN A 139 -17.00 3.78 -14.48
N ASP A 140 -16.80 4.45 -15.61
CA ASP A 140 -16.54 5.89 -15.59
C ASP A 140 -17.85 6.65 -15.30
N TYR A 141 -18.10 6.84 -14.01
CA TYR A 141 -19.21 7.63 -13.48
C TYR A 141 -19.25 9.04 -14.10
N PHE A 142 -18.08 9.63 -14.40
CA PHE A 142 -17.99 10.94 -15.02
C PHE A 142 -18.34 10.89 -16.50
N ASP A 143 -17.94 9.85 -17.24
CA ASP A 143 -18.41 9.62 -18.60
C ASP A 143 -19.94 9.48 -18.65
N THR A 144 -20.53 8.80 -17.65
CA THR A 144 -21.99 8.63 -17.58
C THR A 144 -22.71 9.97 -17.34
N ILE A 145 -22.15 10.86 -16.50
CA ILE A 145 -22.69 12.21 -16.28
C ILE A 145 -22.45 13.11 -17.50
N GLY A 146 -21.28 13.00 -18.12
CA GLY A 146 -20.87 13.80 -19.28
C GLY A 146 -21.55 13.37 -20.59
N SER A 147 -22.07 12.15 -20.66
CA SER A 147 -22.79 11.62 -21.82
C SER A 147 -24.17 12.26 -21.94
N GLN A 148 -24.26 13.31 -22.74
CA GLN A 148 -25.54 13.88 -23.15
C GLN A 148 -26.00 13.30 -24.49
N PRO A 149 -27.33 13.20 -24.73
CA PRO A 149 -27.86 12.92 -26.06
C PRO A 149 -27.27 13.88 -27.09
N SER A 150 -27.07 13.41 -28.34
CA SER A 150 -26.45 14.20 -29.42
C SER A 150 -27.20 15.49 -29.79
N ASP A 151 -28.45 15.60 -29.36
CA ASP A 151 -29.37 16.71 -29.59
C ASP A 151 -29.56 17.62 -28.36
N PHE A 152 -28.84 17.35 -27.26
CA PHE A 152 -28.88 18.19 -26.07
C PHE A 152 -27.90 19.37 -26.20
N GLU A 153 -28.44 20.59 -26.22
CA GLU A 153 -27.64 21.82 -26.15
C GLU A 153 -27.57 22.32 -24.71
N PHE A 154 -26.35 22.46 -24.18
CA PHE A 154 -26.15 23.07 -22.88
C PHE A 154 -26.56 24.54 -22.91
N SER A 155 -27.27 24.96 -21.88
CA SER A 155 -27.52 26.38 -21.63
C SER A 155 -26.22 27.10 -21.24
N PRO A 156 -26.15 28.43 -21.42
CA PRO A 156 -24.98 29.22 -21.00
C PRO A 156 -24.61 29.11 -19.52
N TYR A 157 -25.56 28.70 -18.67
CA TYR A 157 -25.30 28.43 -17.24
C TYR A 157 -24.60 27.09 -17.04
N GLU A 158 -25.06 26.04 -17.73
CA GLU A 158 -24.47 24.70 -17.63
C GLU A 158 -23.04 24.70 -18.15
N GLU A 159 -22.78 25.38 -19.28
CA GLU A 159 -21.42 25.55 -19.83
C GLU A 159 -20.47 26.29 -18.88
N LYS A 160 -20.95 27.33 -18.19
CA LYS A 160 -20.11 28.19 -17.35
C LYS A 160 -19.92 27.68 -15.93
N CYS A 161 -20.86 26.90 -15.43
CA CYS A 161 -20.92 26.55 -14.01
C CYS A 161 -20.92 25.04 -13.76
N LEU A 162 -21.72 24.26 -14.50
CA LEU A 162 -21.86 22.82 -14.23
C LEU A 162 -20.71 22.01 -14.84
N LEU A 163 -20.35 22.23 -16.10
CA LEU A 163 -19.25 21.50 -16.74
C LEU A 163 -17.92 21.69 -15.99
N PRO A 164 -17.49 22.91 -15.63
CA PRO A 164 -16.25 23.08 -14.87
C PRO A 164 -16.30 22.44 -13.48
N LEU A 165 -17.49 22.36 -12.86
CA LEU A 165 -17.64 21.66 -11.57
C LEU A 165 -17.42 20.15 -11.73
N VAL A 166 -18.01 19.53 -12.77
CA VAL A 166 -17.82 18.11 -13.07
C VAL A 166 -16.35 17.81 -13.37
N GLU A 167 -15.70 18.59 -14.23
CA GLU A 167 -14.27 18.45 -14.52
C GLU A 167 -13.38 18.58 -13.27
N ASN A 168 -13.73 19.49 -12.36
CA ASN A 168 -13.02 19.64 -11.08
C ASN A 168 -13.17 18.41 -10.20
N LEU A 169 -14.38 17.86 -10.12
CA LEU A 169 -14.68 16.66 -9.33
C LEU A 169 -13.97 15.43 -9.90
N GLU A 170 -13.98 15.26 -11.22
CA GLU A 170 -13.26 14.19 -11.91
C GLU A 170 -11.75 14.25 -11.65
N ARG A 171 -11.16 15.45 -11.77
CA ARG A 171 -9.74 15.65 -11.46
C ARG A 171 -9.39 15.35 -10.01
N LEU A 172 -10.28 15.67 -9.07
CA LEU A 172 -10.08 15.34 -7.65
C LEU A 172 -10.11 13.83 -7.43
N TRP A 173 -11.07 13.13 -8.02
CA TRP A 173 -11.14 11.68 -8.00
C TRP A 173 -9.89 11.03 -8.59
N ASN A 174 -9.49 11.43 -9.81
CA ASN A 174 -8.33 10.87 -10.50
C ASN A 174 -7.03 11.11 -9.71
N LYS A 175 -6.89 12.27 -9.08
CA LYS A 175 -5.74 12.55 -8.20
C LYS A 175 -5.74 11.62 -6.98
N HIS A 176 -6.89 11.44 -6.34
CA HIS A 176 -7.04 10.56 -5.17
C HIS A 176 -6.74 9.10 -5.52
N LYS A 177 -7.30 8.63 -6.63
CA LYS A 177 -7.01 7.31 -7.21
C LYS A 177 -5.52 7.12 -7.45
N ALA A 178 -4.85 8.09 -8.09
CA ALA A 178 -3.40 8.03 -8.33
C ALA A 178 -2.57 7.95 -7.04
N VAL A 179 -2.95 8.69 -5.99
CA VAL A 179 -2.30 8.58 -4.67
C VAL A 179 -2.49 7.19 -4.07
N GLY A 180 -3.72 6.64 -4.13
CA GLY A 180 -4.01 5.28 -3.67
C GLY A 180 -3.18 4.21 -4.39
N PHE A 181 -3.09 4.26 -5.72
CA PHE A 181 -2.22 3.36 -6.50
C PHE A 181 -0.73 3.54 -6.17
N GLY A 182 -0.31 4.76 -5.84
CA GLY A 182 1.05 5.03 -5.35
C GLY A 182 1.37 4.33 -4.03
N LEU A 183 0.37 4.12 -3.16
CA LEU A 183 0.51 3.40 -1.89
C LEU A 183 0.44 1.87 -2.04
N MET A 184 -0.08 1.36 -3.17
CA MET A 184 -0.09 -0.07 -3.53
C MET A 184 1.26 -0.52 -4.09
N CYS A 185 2.30 -0.32 -3.28
CA CYS A 185 3.65 -0.77 -3.54
C CYS A 185 4.34 -1.14 -2.22
N MET A 186 5.48 -1.82 -2.31
CA MET A 186 6.34 -1.99 -1.15
C MET A 186 6.95 -0.64 -0.75
N ALA A 187 6.92 -0.31 0.54
CA ALA A 187 7.28 1.02 1.03
C ALA A 187 8.73 1.41 0.72
N SER A 188 9.63 0.43 0.53
CA SER A 188 11.00 0.67 0.05
C SER A 188 11.07 1.30 -1.35
N HIS A 189 9.99 1.23 -2.13
CA HIS A 189 9.86 1.77 -3.48
C HIS A 189 8.92 2.97 -3.54
N LEU A 190 8.48 3.49 -2.39
CA LEU A 190 7.56 4.62 -2.37
C LEU A 190 8.18 5.84 -3.08
N GLY A 191 7.48 6.34 -4.11
CA GLY A 191 7.96 7.45 -4.94
C GLY A 191 8.87 7.05 -6.10
N ASP A 192 9.12 5.75 -6.31
CA ASP A 192 9.76 5.22 -7.51
C ASP A 192 8.74 5.16 -8.66
N THR A 193 8.96 5.96 -9.70
CA THR A 193 8.06 6.05 -10.85
C THR A 193 8.27 4.92 -11.86
N ASP A 194 9.39 4.19 -11.78
CA ASP A 194 9.72 3.06 -12.65
C ASP A 194 9.46 1.71 -11.96
N TYR A 195 8.65 1.72 -10.90
CA TYR A 195 8.40 0.56 -10.06
C TYR A 195 7.68 -0.56 -10.82
N ASP A 196 8.40 -1.67 -11.03
CA ASP A 196 7.87 -2.95 -11.51
C ASP A 196 7.92 -3.99 -10.38
N LEU A 197 6.72 -4.37 -9.90
CA LEU A 197 6.51 -5.39 -8.87
C LEU A 197 7.11 -6.75 -9.25
N SER A 198 6.98 -7.13 -10.51
CA SER A 198 7.44 -8.42 -11.02
C SER A 198 8.97 -8.49 -11.07
N MET A 199 9.63 -7.42 -11.52
CA MET A 199 11.09 -7.32 -11.50
C MET A 199 11.65 -7.23 -10.08
N THR A 200 10.99 -6.49 -9.20
CA THR A 200 11.42 -6.37 -7.79
C THR A 200 11.40 -7.73 -7.11
N ARG A 201 10.32 -8.51 -7.31
CA ARG A 201 10.24 -9.89 -6.82
C ARG A 201 11.36 -10.76 -7.39
N ALA A 202 11.58 -10.74 -8.70
CA ALA A 202 12.64 -11.54 -9.32
C ALA A 202 14.02 -11.19 -8.74
N LEU A 203 14.33 -9.90 -8.56
CA LEU A 203 15.59 -9.46 -7.96
C LEU A 203 15.74 -9.85 -6.49
N MET A 204 14.62 -9.90 -5.76
CA MET A 204 14.58 -10.16 -4.32
C MET A 204 14.38 -11.63 -3.98
N PHE A 205 14.03 -12.51 -4.92
CA PHE A 205 13.69 -13.90 -4.61
C PHE A 205 14.23 -14.95 -5.58
N ASP A 206 14.62 -14.58 -6.82
CA ASP A 206 15.39 -15.46 -7.73
C ASP A 206 16.90 -15.31 -7.48
#